data_AF-A0A1B8A490-F1
#
_entry.id   AF-A0A1B8A490-F1
#
_cell.length_a   1.000
_cell.length_b   1.000
_cell.length_c   1.000
_cell.angle_alpha   90.00
_cell.angle_beta   90.00
_cell.angle_gamma   90.00
#
_symmetry.space_group_name_H-M   'P 1'
#
loop_
_entity.id
_entity.type
_entity.pdbx_description
1 polymer ?
#
loop_
_entity_poly.entity_id
_entity_poly.type
_entity_poly.pdbx_seq_one_letter_code
_entity_poly.pdbx_strand_id
1 'polypeptide(L)'
;MPDGNTEARILLALQALQNDPKLKIRRAAEIYNVTRMTLWRRQKGILATRDTIPKSRRLSNLEEQIIVEFILDLDSRVFPPRLRFVEEMANSLLADRDASPVGKRWAHNFVKRQPKLKTRFFRRYDYQRAKCEDPTIIRGWFKLV
;
A
#
# COMPACT_ATOMS: atom_id res chain seq x y z
N MET A 1 -6.60 18.68 21.66
CA MET A 1 -6.44 17.84 20.45
C MET A 1 -6.74 18.72 19.25
N PRO A 2 -5.84 18.92 18.27
CA PRO A 2 -6.18 19.71 17.09
C PRO A 2 -7.14 18.88 16.22
N ASP A 3 -8.24 19.51 15.83
CA ASP A 3 -9.43 18.90 15.25
C ASP A 3 -9.17 18.05 14.00
N GLY A 4 -9.91 16.96 13.87
CA GLY A 4 -9.78 15.93 12.83
C GLY A 4 -10.05 16.35 11.39
N ASN A 5 -10.12 17.65 11.07
CA ASN A 5 -10.42 18.08 9.70
C ASN A 5 -9.75 19.41 9.26
N THR A 6 -8.45 19.55 9.52
CA THR A 6 -7.64 20.69 9.05
C THR A 6 -7.63 20.85 7.53
N GLU A 7 -7.58 19.76 6.76
CA GLU A 7 -7.63 19.84 5.29
C GLU A 7 -8.99 20.31 4.75
N ALA A 8 -10.13 19.93 5.34
CA ALA A 8 -11.41 20.47 4.88
C ALA A 8 -11.49 21.98 5.06
N ARG A 9 -10.94 22.51 6.16
CA ARG A 9 -10.88 23.96 6.41
C ARG A 9 -9.99 24.68 5.40
N ILE A 10 -8.90 24.03 4.96
CA ILE A 10 -8.04 24.52 3.88
C ILE A 10 -8.83 24.56 2.56
N LEU A 11 -9.59 23.49 2.23
CA LEU A 11 -10.39 23.45 1.01
C LEU A 11 -11.45 24.55 0.99
N LEU A 12 -12.16 24.77 2.11
CA LEU A 12 -13.11 25.88 2.26
C LEU A 12 -12.42 27.25 2.09
N ALA A 13 -11.23 27.43 2.67
CA ALA A 13 -10.47 28.66 2.52
C ALA A 13 -9.99 28.90 1.07
N LEU A 14 -9.63 27.85 0.34
CA LEU A 14 -9.29 27.94 -1.08
C LEU A 14 -10.50 28.30 -1.93
N GLN A 15 -11.66 27.70 -1.65
CA GLN A 15 -12.91 28.04 -2.32
C GLN A 15 -13.31 29.50 -2.07
N ALA A 16 -13.14 30.00 -0.84
CA ALA A 16 -13.40 31.41 -0.52
C ALA A 16 -12.49 32.37 -1.28
N LEU A 17 -11.19 32.03 -1.42
CA LEU A 17 -10.24 32.81 -2.22
C LEU A 17 -10.55 32.79 -3.72
N GLN A 18 -11.18 31.72 -4.21
CA GLN A 18 -11.60 31.63 -5.61
C GLN A 18 -12.88 32.43 -5.87
N ASN A 19 -13.80 32.47 -4.90
CA ASN A 19 -15.07 33.19 -5.02
C ASN A 19 -14.95 34.71 -4.79
N ASP A 20 -13.97 35.15 -3.99
CA ASP A 20 -13.75 36.58 -3.71
C ASP A 20 -12.34 37.03 -4.16
N PRO A 21 -12.21 37.71 -5.31
CA PRO A 21 -10.94 38.24 -5.81
C PRO A 21 -10.27 39.29 -4.90
N LYS A 22 -11.02 39.94 -4.00
CA LYS A 22 -10.49 40.94 -3.06
C LYS A 22 -9.94 40.30 -1.77
N LEU A 23 -10.29 39.04 -1.50
CA LEU A 23 -9.89 38.33 -0.30
C LEU A 23 -8.40 37.98 -0.35
N LYS A 24 -7.63 38.46 0.63
CA LYS A 24 -6.21 38.12 0.76
C LYS A 24 -6.04 36.79 1.51
N ILE A 25 -5.03 36.01 1.12
CA ILE A 25 -4.66 34.71 1.74
C ILE A 25 -4.54 34.82 3.27
N ARG A 26 -3.93 35.91 3.77
CA ARG A 26 -3.78 36.13 5.22
C ARG A 26 -5.13 36.23 5.93
N ARG A 27 -6.09 36.92 5.32
CA ARG A 27 -7.42 37.11 5.88
C ARG A 27 -8.24 35.82 5.82
N ALA A 28 -8.16 35.09 4.71
CA ALA A 28 -8.76 33.75 4.61
C ALA A 28 -8.19 32.79 5.65
N ALA A 29 -6.88 32.81 5.86
CA ALA A 29 -6.21 31.99 6.88
C ALA A 29 -6.74 32.28 8.31
N GLU A 30 -6.97 33.54 8.65
CA GLU A 30 -7.57 33.94 9.92
C GLU A 30 -9.04 33.48 10.05
N ILE A 31 -9.88 33.73 9.03
CA ILE A 31 -11.30 33.38 9.03
C ILE A 31 -11.51 31.87 9.23
N TYR A 32 -10.77 31.06 8.46
CA TYR A 32 -10.87 29.61 8.51
C TYR A 32 -9.93 28.99 9.57
N ASN A 33 -9.23 29.82 10.35
CA ASN A 33 -8.29 29.47 11.42
C ASN A 33 -7.30 28.36 10.99
N VAL A 34 -6.65 28.57 9.84
CA VAL A 34 -5.61 27.71 9.26
C VAL A 34 -4.32 28.51 9.10
N THR A 35 -3.18 27.85 9.25
CA THR A 35 -1.88 28.52 9.10
C THR A 35 -1.72 29.07 7.68
N ARG A 36 -1.40 30.36 7.57
CA ARG A 36 -1.18 31.07 6.29
C ARG A 36 -0.25 30.30 5.35
N MET A 37 0.83 29.74 5.87
CA MET A 37 1.81 28.98 5.09
C MET A 37 1.22 27.69 4.50
N THR A 38 0.36 27.00 5.25
CA THR A 38 -0.29 25.77 4.79
C THR A 38 -1.29 26.08 3.69
N LEU A 39 -2.09 27.15 3.85
CA LEU A 39 -3.03 27.60 2.82
C LEU A 39 -2.31 28.03 1.53
N TRP A 40 -1.22 28.79 1.64
CA TRP A 40 -0.41 29.20 0.49
C TRP A 40 0.20 27.99 -0.25
N ARG A 41 0.73 27.00 0.48
CA ARG A 41 1.25 25.76 -0.12
C ARG A 41 0.17 25.03 -0.92
N ARG A 42 -1.04 24.93 -0.37
CA ARG A 42 -2.18 24.25 -1.01
C ARG A 42 -2.68 25.01 -2.23
N GLN A 43 -2.70 26.35 -2.17
CA GLN A 43 -3.00 27.19 -3.32
C GLN A 43 -1.98 26.99 -4.46
N LYS A 44 -0.71 26.72 -4.12
CA LYS A 44 0.33 26.38 -5.09
C LYS A 44 0.29 24.92 -5.57
N GLY A 45 -0.73 24.14 -5.18
CA GLY A 45 -0.88 22.74 -5.56
C GLY A 45 -0.01 21.76 -4.77
N ILE A 46 0.66 22.20 -3.70
CA ILE A 46 1.45 21.32 -2.85
C ILE A 46 0.50 20.55 -1.94
N LEU A 47 0.45 19.22 -2.12
CA LEU A 47 -0.37 18.31 -1.32
C LEU A 47 0.17 18.12 0.10
N ALA A 48 -0.67 17.57 0.98
CA ALA A 48 -0.22 17.17 2.31
C ALA A 48 0.71 15.97 2.22
N THR A 49 1.70 15.87 3.10
CA THR A 49 2.63 14.72 3.12
C THR A 49 1.92 13.37 3.22
N ARG A 50 0.75 13.33 3.89
CA ARG A 50 -0.09 12.13 3.99
C ARG A 50 -0.76 11.72 2.67
N ASP A 51 -1.03 12.69 1.81
CA ASP A 51 -1.69 12.51 0.52
C ASP A 51 -0.66 12.38 -0.62
N THR A 52 0.59 12.76 -0.36
CA THR A 52 1.71 12.60 -1.29
C THR A 52 2.22 11.16 -1.29
N ILE A 53 2.40 10.59 -2.48
CA ILE A 53 3.04 9.29 -2.66
C ILE A 53 4.50 9.37 -2.21
N PRO A 54 4.94 8.56 -1.23
CA PRO A 54 6.32 8.60 -0.77
C PRO A 54 7.25 8.15 -1.90
N LYS A 55 8.41 8.79 -2.03
CA LYS A 55 9.42 8.45 -3.06
C LYS A 55 9.91 7.00 -2.99
N SER A 56 9.71 6.34 -1.86
CA SER A 56 10.00 4.90 -1.68
C SER A 56 8.98 3.98 -2.35
N ARG A 57 7.82 4.52 -2.78
CA ARG A 57 6.80 3.81 -3.56
C ARG A 57 7.28 3.70 -5.00
N ARG A 58 8.00 2.62 -5.28
CA ARG A 58 8.59 2.31 -6.60
C ARG A 58 7.55 1.99 -7.68
N LEU A 59 6.38 1.48 -7.28
CA LEU A 59 5.30 1.08 -8.17
C LEU A 59 4.16 2.12 -8.15
N SER A 60 3.44 2.22 -9.25
CA SER A 60 2.20 2.99 -9.37
C SER A 60 1.06 2.33 -8.58
N ASN A 61 0.01 3.10 -8.31
CA ASN A 61 -1.18 2.58 -7.60
C ASN A 61 -1.80 1.38 -8.33
N LEU A 62 -1.82 1.41 -9.67
CA LEU A 62 -2.37 0.33 -10.50
C LEU A 62 -1.53 -0.95 -10.38
N GLU A 63 -0.21 -0.84 -10.49
CA GLU A 63 0.68 -1.99 -10.33
C GLU A 63 0.59 -2.61 -8.94
N GLU A 64 0.53 -1.77 -7.90
CA GLU A 64 0.34 -2.29 -6.54
C GLU A 64 -1.01 -2.99 -6.39
N GLN A 65 -2.06 -2.48 -7.03
CA GLN A 65 -3.37 -3.12 -7.02
C GLN A 65 -3.35 -4.49 -7.70
N ILE A 66 -2.71 -4.59 -8.88
CA ILE A 66 -2.55 -5.86 -9.60
C ILE A 66 -1.81 -6.88 -8.73
N ILE A 67 -0.73 -6.47 -8.07
CA ILE A 67 0.01 -7.32 -7.14
C ILE A 67 -0.89 -7.80 -5.99
N VAL A 68 -1.70 -6.91 -5.40
CA VAL A 68 -2.64 -7.29 -4.32
C VAL A 68 -3.66 -8.30 -4.82
N GLU A 69 -4.29 -8.06 -5.96
CA GLU A 69 -5.29 -8.95 -6.55
C GLU A 69 -4.70 -10.32 -6.85
N PHE A 70 -3.50 -10.36 -7.41
CA PHE A 70 -2.79 -11.61 -7.68
C PHE A 70 -2.45 -12.39 -6.41
N ILE A 71 -2.01 -11.70 -5.34
CA ILE A 71 -1.77 -12.36 -4.04
C ILE A 71 -3.06 -12.98 -3.48
N LEU A 72 -4.19 -12.28 -3.61
CA LEU A 72 -5.49 -12.78 -3.14
C LEU A 72 -5.99 -13.96 -3.97
N ASP A 73 -5.81 -13.93 -5.30
CA ASP A 73 -6.11 -15.07 -6.17
C ASP A 73 -5.28 -16.30 -5.79
N LEU A 74 -3.98 -16.14 -5.54
CA LEU A 74 -3.11 -17.22 -5.08
C LEU A 74 -3.53 -17.77 -3.70
N ASP A 75 -3.90 -16.91 -2.76
CA ASP A 75 -4.41 -17.33 -1.45
C ASP A 75 -5.73 -18.11 -1.58
N SER A 76 -6.60 -17.72 -2.51
CA SER A 76 -7.86 -18.44 -2.79
C SER A 76 -7.63 -19.87 -3.30
N ARG A 77 -6.49 -20.12 -3.95
CA ARG A 77 -6.03 -21.44 -4.43
C ARG A 77 -5.23 -22.19 -3.38
N VAL A 78 -5.25 -21.73 -2.12
CA VAL A 78 -4.49 -22.29 -0.99
C VAL A 78 -2.98 -22.25 -1.22
N PHE A 79 -2.50 -21.28 -2.01
CA PHE A 79 -1.08 -21.08 -2.29
C PHE A 79 -0.63 -19.66 -1.92
N PRO A 80 -0.59 -19.31 -0.63
CA PRO A 80 -0.18 -17.97 -0.23
C PRO A 80 1.30 -17.72 -0.59
N PRO A 81 1.60 -16.64 -1.33
CA PRO A 81 2.95 -16.37 -1.81
C PRO A 81 3.89 -15.95 -0.67
N ARG A 82 5.18 -16.31 -0.81
CA ARG A 82 6.24 -15.82 0.09
C ARG A 82 6.58 -14.36 -0.24
N LEU A 83 7.12 -13.62 0.74
CA LEU A 83 7.58 -12.23 0.53
C LEU A 83 8.56 -12.10 -0.64
N ARG A 84 9.46 -13.08 -0.81
CA ARG A 84 10.39 -13.12 -1.94
C ARG A 84 9.67 -13.17 -3.29
N PHE A 85 8.59 -13.92 -3.38
CA PHE A 85 7.81 -14.02 -4.62
C PHE A 85 7.10 -12.70 -4.95
N VAL A 86 6.60 -11.99 -3.92
CA VAL A 86 6.03 -10.63 -4.08
C VAL A 86 7.10 -9.64 -4.56
N GLU A 87 8.34 -9.77 -4.07
CA GLU A 87 9.48 -8.99 -4.55
C GLU A 87 9.83 -9.29 -6.02
N GLU A 88 9.86 -10.57 -6.39
CA GLU A 88 10.11 -11.01 -7.76
C GLU A 88 9.05 -10.49 -8.73
N MET A 89 7.76 -10.59 -8.39
CA MET A 89 6.68 -10.03 -9.22
C MET A 89 6.79 -8.51 -9.39
N ALA A 90 7.13 -7.78 -8.33
CA ALA A 90 7.37 -6.34 -8.42
C ALA A 90 8.58 -6.00 -9.30
N ASN A 91 9.65 -6.80 -9.21
CA ASN A 91 10.85 -6.63 -10.03
C ASN A 91 10.59 -6.98 -11.51
N SER A 92 9.74 -7.95 -11.81
CA SER A 92 9.31 -8.24 -13.19
C SER A 92 8.63 -7.02 -13.82
N LEU A 93 7.67 -6.40 -13.12
CA LEU A 93 6.99 -5.19 -13.60
C LEU A 93 7.96 -4.00 -13.79
N LEU A 94 8.98 -3.90 -12.94
CA LEU A 94 10.00 -2.86 -13.07
C LEU A 94 10.97 -3.15 -14.21
N ALA A 95 11.33 -4.41 -14.42
CA ALA A 95 12.19 -4.83 -15.52
C ALA A 95 11.54 -4.54 -16.88
N ASP A 96 10.23 -4.75 -17.02
CA ASP A 96 9.46 -4.41 -18.22
C ASP A 96 9.47 -2.90 -18.54
N ARG A 97 9.86 -2.05 -17.58
CA ARG A 97 9.97 -0.60 -17.71
C ARG A 97 11.42 -0.09 -17.71
N ASP A 98 12.39 -0.99 -17.81
CA ASP A 98 13.82 -0.69 -17.67
C ASP A 98 14.18 0.04 -16.36
N ALA A 99 13.44 -0.24 -15.29
CA ALA A 99 13.62 0.39 -13.98
C ALA A 99 14.45 -0.49 -13.03
N SER A 100 15.19 0.17 -12.12
CA SER A 100 15.97 -0.53 -11.10
C SER A 100 15.07 -1.33 -10.15
N PRO A 101 15.55 -2.49 -9.63
CA PRO A 101 14.78 -3.35 -8.75
C PRO A 101 14.40 -2.67 -7.43
N VAL A 102 13.40 -3.24 -6.76
CA VAL A 102 12.98 -2.81 -5.44
C VAL A 102 14.05 -3.10 -4.39
N GLY A 103 14.06 -2.32 -3.30
CA GLY A 103 14.99 -2.55 -2.20
C GLY A 103 14.61 -3.74 -1.33
N LYS A 104 15.58 -4.31 -0.61
CA LYS A 104 15.42 -5.51 0.26
C LYS A 104 14.24 -5.49 1.25
N ARG A 105 13.84 -4.31 1.74
CA ARG A 105 12.72 -4.16 2.70
C ARG A 105 11.39 -3.83 2.04
N TRP A 106 11.36 -3.70 0.71
CA TRP A 106 10.20 -3.23 -0.03
C TRP A 106 9.01 -4.19 0.12
N ALA A 107 9.19 -5.49 -0.10
CA ALA A 107 8.08 -6.46 0.00
C ALA A 107 7.46 -6.51 1.41
N HIS A 108 8.29 -6.43 2.45
CA HIS A 108 7.81 -6.36 3.83
C HIS A 108 6.99 -5.09 4.10
N ASN A 109 7.50 -3.93 3.66
CA ASN A 109 6.81 -2.65 3.80
C ASN A 109 5.54 -2.59 2.94
N PHE A 110 5.55 -3.24 1.76
CA PHE A 110 4.42 -3.40 0.87
C PHE A 110 3.27 -4.12 1.56
N VAL A 111 3.54 -5.26 2.19
CA VAL A 111 2.49 -6.01 2.89
C VAL A 111 1.99 -5.22 4.10
N LYS A 112 2.90 -4.59 4.88
CA LYS A 112 2.54 -3.81 6.08
C LYS A 112 1.60 -2.64 5.79
N ARG A 113 1.72 -1.99 4.63
CA ARG A 113 0.88 -0.83 4.26
C ARG A 113 -0.47 -1.22 3.63
N GLN A 114 -0.64 -2.47 3.20
CA GLN A 114 -1.84 -2.92 2.51
C GLN A 114 -2.80 -3.57 3.51
N PRO A 115 -3.90 -2.92 3.92
CA PRO A 115 -4.81 -3.47 4.94
C PRO A 115 -5.53 -4.74 4.50
N LYS A 116 -5.62 -4.97 3.18
CA LYS A 116 -6.20 -6.18 2.59
C LYS A 116 -5.31 -7.42 2.75
N LEU A 117 -4.01 -7.23 2.99
CA LEU A 117 -3.05 -8.32 3.09
C LEU A 117 -2.67 -8.55 4.55
N LYS A 118 -2.61 -9.81 4.97
CA LYS A 118 -2.11 -10.21 6.29
C LYS A 118 -1.07 -11.30 6.15
N THR A 119 0.08 -11.12 6.79
CA THR A 119 1.10 -12.17 6.84
C THR A 119 0.69 -13.23 7.86
N ARG A 120 0.61 -14.49 7.42
CA ARG A 120 0.42 -15.64 8.30
C ARG A 120 1.69 -16.49 8.28
N PHE A 121 2.18 -16.85 9.46
CA PHE A 121 3.26 -17.83 9.57
C PHE A 121 2.66 -19.24 9.59
N PHE A 122 3.15 -20.09 8.70
CA PHE A 122 2.86 -21.52 8.78
C PHE A 122 3.48 -22.10 10.05
N ARG A 123 2.71 -22.91 10.77
CA ARG A 123 3.29 -23.73 11.84
C ARG A 123 4.22 -24.75 11.21
N ARG A 124 5.35 -25.02 11.87
CA ARG A 124 6.24 -26.11 11.47
C ARG A 124 5.42 -27.40 11.44
N TYR A 125 5.59 -28.19 10.38
CA TYR A 125 4.95 -29.50 10.29
C TYR A 125 5.38 -30.37 11.48
N ASP A 126 4.43 -31.08 12.08
CA ASP A 126 4.72 -31.94 13.23
C ASP A 126 5.59 -33.12 12.77
N TYR A 127 6.78 -33.23 13.36
CA TYR A 127 7.75 -34.25 12.97
C TYR A 127 7.27 -35.67 13.32
N GLN A 128 6.50 -35.84 14.39
CA GLN A 128 5.94 -37.14 14.72
C GLN A 128 4.88 -37.54 13.71
N ARG A 129 4.07 -36.57 13.25
CA ARG A 129 3.10 -36.80 12.17
C ARG A 129 3.78 -37.24 10.87
N ALA A 130 4.88 -36.58 10.50
CA ALA A 130 5.66 -36.97 9.33
C ALA A 130 6.23 -38.40 9.42
N LYS A 131 6.59 -38.85 10.63
CA LYS A 131 7.07 -40.23 10.85
C LYS A 131 5.94 -41.27 10.75
N CYS A 132 4.71 -40.88 11.07
CA CYS A 132 3.54 -41.75 10.98
C CYS A 132 2.96 -41.82 9.55
N GLU A 133 3.44 -41.01 8.61
CA GLU A 133 3.06 -41.10 7.20
C GLU A 133 3.74 -42.29 6.53
N ASP A 134 2.96 -43.24 6.03
CA ASP A 134 3.46 -44.36 5.24
C ASP A 134 3.49 -43.97 3.74
N PRO A 135 4.68 -43.82 3.13
CA PRO A 135 4.81 -43.45 1.72
C PRO A 135 4.14 -44.44 0.77
N THR A 136 4.04 -45.71 1.16
CA THR A 136 3.42 -46.76 0.35
C THR A 136 1.91 -46.58 0.28
N ILE A 137 1.27 -46.29 1.41
CA ILE A 137 -0.17 -46.01 1.50
C ILE A 137 -0.51 -44.72 0.74
N ILE A 138 0.26 -43.66 0.95
CA ILE A 138 0.04 -42.37 0.29
C ILE A 138 0.16 -42.52 -1.23
N ARG A 139 1.23 -43.17 -1.73
CA ARG A 139 1.40 -43.43 -3.17
C ARG A 139 0.31 -44.34 -3.73
N GLY A 140 -0.14 -45.32 -2.96
CA GLY A 140 -1.24 -46.20 -3.35
C GLY A 140 -2.54 -45.43 -3.56
N TRP A 141 -2.87 -44.50 -2.65
CA TRP A 141 -4.05 -43.64 -2.76
C TRP A 141 -4.02 -42.75 -4.02
N PHE A 142 -2.90 -42.07 -4.30
CA PHE A 142 -2.75 -41.22 -5.49
C PHE A 142 -2.72 -41.99 -6.82
N LYS A 143 -2.57 -43.32 -6.81
CA LYS A 143 -2.70 -44.16 -8.01
C LYS A 143 -4.13 -44.64 -8.25
N LEU A 144 -4.97 -44.61 -7.20
CA LEU A 144 -6.37 -45.04 -7.26
C LEU A 144 -7.33 -43.91 -7.62
N VAL A 145 -6.94 -42.66 -7.38
CA VAL A 145 -7.61 -41.42 -7.84
C VAL A 145 -7.09 -41.03 -9.21
#